data_AF-A0A952PR46-F1
#
_entry.id   AF-A0A952PR46-F1
#
_cell.length_a   1.000
_cell.length_b   1.000
_cell.length_c   1.000
_cell.angle_alpha   90.00
_cell.angle_beta   90.00
_cell.angle_gamma   90.00
#
_symmetry.space_group_name_H-M   'P 1'
#
loop_
_entity.id
_entity.type
_entity.pdbx_description
1 polymer ?
#
loop_
_entity_poly.entity_id
_entity_poly.type
_entity_poly.pdbx_seq_one_letter_code
_entity_poly.pdbx_strand_id
1 'polypeptide(L)'
;MTITMMIGGSSDLPEGYLNSLPEHDANFATRILETLGFNNFDNRKPVKLIPDVQGTILGAYEKVFVLCDERVRKCFWQPHDDLLQKALSIFPGGTLFVSASKDSSNTFRYRFFENGTLIRDHGGNMDEGVTVDFGPPLPEEEPAFRNSRVIDGERIFFEARVGGSREIEEYTIDAYGETLGLKITQRFIGKRDPRHLSVVPASLNAEMFF
;
A
#
# COMPACT_ATOMS: atom_id res chain seq x y z
N MET A 1 7.06 0.91 11.94
CA MET A 1 6.64 -0.39 11.43
C MET A 1 6.71 -0.35 9.92
N THR A 2 7.73 -0.95 9.31
CA THR A 2 7.80 -1.06 7.85
C THR A 2 6.78 -2.07 7.36
N ILE A 3 5.64 -1.57 6.88
CA ILE A 3 4.72 -2.36 6.08
C ILE A 3 5.27 -2.35 4.66
N THR A 4 5.61 -3.52 4.13
CA THR A 4 5.84 -3.68 2.71
C THR A 4 4.76 -4.57 2.15
N MET A 5 3.98 -4.05 1.19
CA MET A 5 2.80 -4.72 0.65
C MET A 5 2.80 -4.70 -0.87
N MET A 6 2.33 -5.80 -1.44
CA MET A 6 2.01 -5.95 -2.85
C MET A 6 0.56 -6.43 -2.97
N ILE A 7 -0.26 -5.70 -3.71
CA ILE A 7 -1.64 -6.06 -4.03
C ILE A 7 -1.73 -6.25 -5.53
N GLY A 8 -2.08 -7.45 -5.98
CA GLY A 8 -2.31 -7.76 -7.39
C GLY A 8 -3.74 -8.23 -7.61
N GLY A 9 -4.36 -7.84 -8.71
CA GLY A 9 -5.70 -8.32 -9.03
C GLY A 9 -6.16 -8.00 -10.45
N SER A 10 -7.29 -8.57 -10.83
CA SER A 10 -7.91 -8.33 -12.14
C SER A 10 -8.33 -6.85 -12.34
N SER A 11 -8.32 -6.36 -13.57
CA SER A 11 -8.75 -4.97 -13.88
C SER A 11 -10.25 -4.75 -13.75
N ASP A 12 -11.06 -5.81 -13.76
CA ASP A 12 -12.53 -5.78 -13.69
C ASP A 12 -13.07 -5.79 -12.24
N LEU A 13 -12.21 -5.59 -11.25
CA LEU A 13 -12.60 -5.62 -9.84
C LEU A 13 -13.47 -4.41 -9.47
N PRO A 14 -14.58 -4.61 -8.73
CA PRO A 14 -15.32 -3.50 -8.16
C PRO A 14 -14.45 -2.76 -7.12
N GLU A 15 -14.69 -1.45 -6.97
CA GLU A 15 -14.03 -0.64 -5.93
C GLU A 15 -14.29 -1.27 -4.56
N GLY A 16 -13.21 -1.45 -3.80
CA GLY A 16 -13.27 -2.05 -2.47
C GLY A 16 -13.66 -3.53 -2.46
N TYR A 17 -13.31 -4.29 -3.50
CA TYR A 17 -13.57 -5.73 -3.58
C TYR A 17 -13.28 -6.49 -2.27
N LEU A 18 -12.14 -6.20 -1.61
CA LEU A 18 -11.76 -6.88 -0.37
C LEU A 18 -12.55 -6.41 0.87
N ASN A 19 -13.35 -5.34 0.77
CA ASN A 19 -14.23 -4.88 1.86
C ASN A 19 -15.33 -5.89 2.19
N SER A 20 -15.72 -6.70 1.20
CA SER A 20 -16.67 -7.80 1.41
C SER A 20 -16.04 -9.01 2.12
N LEU A 21 -14.72 -8.98 2.35
CA LEU A 21 -13.92 -10.08 2.88
C LEU A 21 -14.25 -11.40 2.15
N PRO A 22 -14.01 -11.48 0.83
CA PRO A 22 -14.29 -12.69 0.08
C PRO A 22 -13.53 -13.87 0.68
N GLU A 23 -14.04 -15.08 0.45
CA GLU A 23 -13.44 -16.29 1.01
C GLU A 23 -11.99 -16.44 0.52
N HIS A 24 -11.11 -16.78 1.45
CA HIS A 24 -9.71 -17.02 1.14
C HIS A 24 -9.57 -18.30 0.30
N ASP A 25 -8.96 -18.20 -0.89
CA ASP A 25 -8.65 -19.35 -1.73
C ASP A 25 -7.22 -19.85 -1.43
N ALA A 26 -7.11 -20.87 -0.58
CA ALA A 26 -5.83 -21.46 -0.18
C ALA A 26 -5.08 -22.14 -1.33
N ASN A 27 -5.79 -22.67 -2.33
CA ASN A 27 -5.16 -23.29 -3.51
C ASN A 27 -4.58 -22.20 -4.40
N PHE A 28 -5.32 -21.12 -4.60
CA PHE A 28 -4.80 -19.95 -5.30
C PHE A 28 -3.61 -19.35 -4.57
N ALA A 29 -3.69 -19.18 -3.25
CA ALA A 29 -2.58 -18.69 -2.43
C ALA A 29 -1.31 -19.51 -2.63
N THR A 30 -1.43 -20.85 -2.60
CA THR A 30 -0.32 -21.77 -2.79
C THR A 30 0.32 -21.58 -4.16
N ARG A 31 -0.48 -21.57 -5.23
CA ARG A 31 0.02 -21.35 -6.60
C ARG A 31 0.73 -20.01 -6.76
N ILE A 32 0.19 -18.95 -6.15
CA ILE A 32 0.81 -17.62 -6.18
C ILE A 32 2.17 -17.64 -5.50
N LEU A 33 2.27 -18.18 -4.29
CA LEU A 33 3.53 -18.22 -3.55
C LEU A 33 4.59 -19.05 -4.25
N GLU A 34 4.22 -20.22 -4.79
CA GLU A 34 5.11 -21.04 -5.61
C GLU A 34 5.62 -20.26 -6.84
N THR A 35 4.72 -19.59 -7.55
CA THR A 35 5.07 -18.75 -8.72
C THR A 35 6.03 -17.62 -8.34
N LEU A 36 5.79 -16.97 -7.20
CA LEU A 36 6.63 -15.90 -6.67
C LEU A 36 7.97 -16.43 -6.09
N GLY A 37 8.16 -17.74 -5.98
CA GLY A 37 9.39 -18.38 -5.47
C GLY A 37 9.47 -18.45 -3.94
N PHE A 38 8.32 -18.45 -3.26
CA PHE A 38 8.21 -18.61 -1.82
C PHE A 38 8.08 -20.09 -1.50
N ASN A 39 9.12 -20.66 -0.87
CA ASN A 39 9.12 -22.05 -0.41
C ASN A 39 8.92 -22.04 1.12
N ASN A 40 8.05 -22.92 1.65
CA ASN A 40 7.75 -23.09 3.09
C ASN A 40 6.96 -21.92 3.74
N PHE A 41 5.69 -21.78 3.39
CA PHE A 41 4.77 -20.82 4.01
C PHE A 41 3.61 -21.54 4.72
N ASP A 42 3.10 -20.95 5.80
CA ASP A 42 1.89 -21.42 6.47
C ASP A 42 0.66 -20.76 5.83
N ASN A 43 -0.03 -21.48 4.95
CA ASN A 43 -1.22 -20.99 4.24
C ASN A 43 -2.53 -21.16 5.04
N ARG A 44 -2.47 -21.51 6.33
CA ARG A 44 -3.64 -22.03 7.05
C ARG A 44 -4.58 -20.98 7.65
N LYS A 45 -4.33 -19.67 7.49
CA LYS A 45 -5.16 -18.64 8.14
C LYS A 45 -5.43 -17.41 7.26
N PRO A 46 -6.67 -16.89 7.26
CA PRO A 46 -6.99 -15.62 6.64
C PRO A 46 -6.15 -14.51 7.28
N VAL A 47 -5.55 -13.71 6.44
CA VAL A 47 -4.77 -12.55 6.82
C VAL A 47 -5.71 -11.48 7.35
N LYS A 48 -5.53 -11.07 8.61
CA LYS A 48 -5.95 -9.73 9.00
C LYS A 48 -5.09 -8.77 8.17
N LEU A 49 -5.72 -7.93 7.33
CA LEU A 49 -5.08 -6.89 6.51
C LEU A 49 -4.48 -5.74 7.37
N ILE A 50 -4.03 -6.06 8.58
CA ILE A 50 -3.36 -5.18 9.52
C ILE A 50 -2.02 -5.85 9.79
N PRO A 51 -0.91 -5.35 9.22
CA PRO A 51 0.38 -5.97 9.37
C PRO A 51 0.91 -5.62 10.77
N ASP A 52 0.76 -6.51 11.73
CA ASP A 52 1.42 -6.42 13.04
C ASP A 52 2.46 -7.55 13.25
N VAL A 53 2.63 -8.44 12.27
CA VAL A 53 3.44 -9.66 12.43
C VAL A 53 4.67 -9.66 11.54
N GLN A 54 5.81 -10.03 12.13
CA GLN A 54 6.98 -10.50 11.40
C GLN A 54 6.61 -11.79 10.64
N GLY A 55 6.72 -11.78 9.30
CA GLY A 55 6.52 -12.96 8.47
C GLY A 55 5.93 -12.63 7.10
N THR A 56 5.93 -13.63 6.22
CA THR A 56 5.18 -13.57 4.96
C THR A 56 3.69 -13.70 5.25
N ILE A 57 2.92 -12.71 4.85
CA ILE A 57 1.47 -12.69 5.00
C ILE A 57 0.87 -12.70 3.58
N LEU A 58 0.12 -13.74 3.22
CA LEU A 58 -0.62 -13.79 1.94
C LEU A 58 -2.12 -13.98 2.15
N GLY A 59 -2.91 -12.98 1.77
CA GLY A 59 -4.34 -13.14 1.49
C GLY A 59 -4.51 -13.39 0.01
N ALA A 60 -5.11 -14.52 -0.39
CA ALA A 60 -5.48 -14.77 -1.78
C ALA A 60 -6.99 -15.01 -1.89
N TYR A 61 -7.58 -14.45 -2.93
CA TYR A 61 -9.01 -14.42 -3.21
C TYR A 61 -9.17 -14.65 -4.71
N GLU A 62 -10.34 -15.06 -5.18
CA GLU A 62 -10.60 -15.47 -6.57
C GLU A 62 -9.89 -14.60 -7.64
N LYS A 63 -9.88 -13.27 -7.44
CA LYS A 63 -9.32 -12.30 -8.39
C LYS A 63 -8.25 -11.36 -7.80
N VAL A 64 -7.84 -11.55 -6.55
CA VAL A 64 -6.91 -10.64 -5.84
C VAL A 64 -5.95 -11.43 -4.96
N PHE A 65 -4.70 -10.99 -4.87
CA PHE A 65 -3.83 -11.37 -3.76
C PHE A 65 -3.25 -10.13 -3.07
N VAL A 66 -2.93 -10.30 -1.78
CA VAL A 66 -2.24 -9.32 -0.93
C VAL A 66 -1.08 -10.03 -0.27
N LEU A 67 0.14 -9.63 -0.62
CA LEU A 67 1.38 -10.16 -0.07
C LEU A 67 2.07 -9.08 0.76
N CYS A 68 2.33 -9.35 2.03
CA CYS A 68 3.25 -8.57 2.85
C CYS A 68 4.49 -9.42 3.17
N ASP A 69 5.65 -8.97 2.70
CA ASP A 69 6.92 -9.68 2.89
C ASP A 69 8.10 -8.71 2.70
N GLU A 70 9.18 -8.91 3.43
CA GLU A 70 10.39 -8.06 3.32
C GLU A 70 11.05 -8.11 1.93
N ARG A 71 10.91 -9.21 1.18
CA ARG A 71 11.47 -9.35 -0.17
C ARG A 71 10.81 -8.40 -1.16
N VAL A 72 9.54 -8.06 -0.95
CA VAL A 72 8.83 -7.04 -1.75
C VAL A 72 9.56 -5.69 -1.67
N ARG A 73 10.39 -5.46 -0.63
CA ARG A 73 11.21 -4.25 -0.51
C ARG A 73 12.20 -4.06 -1.67
N LYS A 74 12.60 -5.14 -2.35
CA LYS A 74 13.49 -5.04 -3.51
C LYS A 74 12.76 -4.55 -4.76
N CYS A 75 11.48 -4.88 -4.90
CA CYS A 75 10.62 -4.48 -6.03
C CYS A 75 10.47 -2.95 -6.18
N PHE A 76 10.72 -2.17 -5.12
CA PHE A 76 10.69 -0.71 -5.21
C PHE A 76 11.87 -0.16 -6.00
N TRP A 77 13.08 -0.61 -5.68
CA TRP A 77 14.31 0.00 -6.16
C TRP A 77 14.79 -0.59 -7.47
N GLN A 78 14.31 -1.79 -7.82
CA GLN A 78 14.79 -2.55 -8.96
C GLN A 78 13.63 -2.83 -9.94
N PRO A 79 13.56 -2.10 -11.08
CA PRO A 79 12.53 -2.30 -12.10
C PRO A 79 12.50 -3.73 -12.68
N HIS A 80 13.64 -4.41 -12.70
CA HIS A 80 13.81 -5.77 -13.22
C HIS A 80 13.93 -6.82 -12.11
N ASP A 81 13.42 -6.53 -10.92
CA ASP A 81 13.38 -7.51 -9.84
C ASP A 81 12.54 -8.73 -10.23
N ASP A 82 13.10 -9.93 -10.05
CA ASP A 82 12.45 -11.20 -10.43
C ASP A 82 11.09 -11.38 -9.76
N LEU A 83 10.94 -10.94 -8.50
CA LEU A 83 9.67 -11.03 -7.78
C LEU A 83 8.61 -10.11 -8.41
N LEU A 84 8.99 -8.89 -8.77
CA LEU A 84 8.11 -7.96 -9.47
C LEU A 84 7.68 -8.51 -10.83
N GLN A 85 8.61 -9.04 -11.63
CA GLN A 85 8.30 -9.60 -12.95
C GLN A 85 7.36 -10.81 -12.85
N LYS A 86 7.59 -11.69 -11.88
CA LYS A 86 6.69 -12.81 -11.58
C LYS A 86 5.30 -12.32 -11.15
N ALA A 87 5.23 -11.31 -10.29
CA ALA A 87 3.96 -10.72 -9.86
C ALA A 87 3.16 -10.14 -11.03
N LEU A 88 3.81 -9.41 -11.94
CA LEU A 88 3.17 -8.87 -13.14
C LEU A 88 2.68 -9.98 -14.08
N SER A 89 3.34 -11.14 -14.10
CA SER A 89 2.94 -12.29 -14.94
C SER A 89 1.70 -13.03 -14.45
N ILE A 90 1.35 -12.93 -13.16
CA ILE A 90 0.18 -13.59 -12.56
C ILE A 90 -1.12 -12.97 -13.10
N PHE A 91 -1.16 -11.64 -13.24
CA PHE A 91 -2.30 -10.90 -13.77
C PHE A 91 -1.84 -9.97 -14.90
N PRO A 92 -1.58 -10.48 -16.11
CA PRO A 92 -1.01 -9.68 -17.20
C PRO A 92 -1.93 -8.54 -17.67
N GLY A 93 -3.26 -8.70 -17.51
CA GLY A 93 -4.26 -7.65 -17.72
C GLY A 93 -4.77 -7.02 -16.42
N GLY A 94 -4.04 -7.18 -15.32
CA GLY A 94 -4.46 -6.76 -13.99
C GLY A 94 -3.86 -5.43 -13.55
N THR A 95 -4.15 -5.10 -12.30
CA THR A 95 -3.50 -4.02 -11.57
C THR A 95 -2.53 -4.60 -10.56
N LEU A 96 -1.37 -3.98 -10.40
CA LEU A 96 -0.41 -4.28 -9.34
C LEU A 96 -0.05 -2.99 -8.61
N PHE A 97 -0.23 -3.00 -7.30
CA PHE A 97 0.20 -1.93 -6.42
C PHE A 97 1.25 -2.46 -5.45
N VAL A 98 2.36 -1.75 -5.32
CA VAL A 98 3.44 -2.07 -4.38
C VAL A 98 3.68 -0.84 -3.51
N SER A 99 3.70 -0.96 -2.19
CA SER A 99 3.97 0.15 -1.26
C SER A 99 4.89 -0.27 -0.12
N ALA A 100 5.82 0.61 0.25
CA ALA A 100 6.65 0.46 1.44
C ALA A 100 6.83 1.80 2.15
N SER A 101 6.82 1.71 3.47
CA SER A 101 7.23 2.78 4.38
C SER A 101 8.40 2.34 5.26
N LYS A 102 9.30 3.27 5.61
CA LYS A 102 10.37 3.02 6.58
C LYS A 102 10.48 4.19 7.54
N ASP A 103 10.04 3.96 8.78
CA ASP A 103 9.92 4.98 9.83
C ASP A 103 11.24 5.71 10.09
N SER A 104 12.36 5.00 10.17
CA SER A 104 13.64 5.60 10.60
C SER A 104 14.24 6.60 9.62
N SER A 105 13.71 6.68 8.39
CA SER A 105 14.13 7.66 7.38
C SER A 105 12.94 8.33 6.69
N ASN A 106 11.76 8.22 7.32
CA ASN A 106 10.45 8.63 6.78
C ASN A 106 10.32 8.38 5.27
N THR A 107 10.77 7.20 4.85
CA THR A 107 10.85 6.86 3.42
C THR A 107 9.51 6.30 3.00
N PHE A 108 8.96 6.80 1.91
CA PHE A 108 7.78 6.25 1.27
C PHE A 108 8.09 5.94 -0.18
N ARG A 109 7.48 4.89 -0.72
CA ARG A 109 7.40 4.69 -2.15
C ARG A 109 6.24 3.80 -2.49
N TYR A 110 5.57 4.11 -3.59
CA TYR A 110 4.64 3.20 -4.21
C TYR A 110 4.79 3.18 -5.73
N ARG A 111 4.44 2.02 -6.29
CA ARG A 111 4.44 1.76 -7.73
C ARG A 111 3.09 1.17 -8.11
N PHE A 112 2.46 1.74 -9.12
CA PHE A 112 1.18 1.30 -9.63
C PHE A 112 1.32 0.90 -11.09
N PHE A 113 0.93 -0.33 -11.38
CA PHE A 113 0.94 -0.90 -12.73
C PHE A 113 -0.47 -1.24 -13.14
N GLU A 114 -0.76 -1.07 -14.42
CA GLU A 114 -1.99 -1.50 -15.07
C GLU A 114 -1.64 -2.20 -16.38
N ASN A 115 -2.18 -3.40 -16.60
CA ASN A 115 -1.88 -4.23 -17.78
C ASN A 115 -0.38 -4.42 -18.02
N GLY A 116 0.38 -4.70 -16.95
CA GLY A 116 1.83 -4.87 -17.00
C GLY A 116 2.64 -3.57 -17.22
N THR A 117 1.98 -2.42 -17.40
CA THR A 117 2.62 -1.14 -17.67
C THR A 117 2.70 -0.30 -16.40
N LEU A 118 3.86 0.29 -16.11
CA LEU A 118 4.01 1.23 -15.00
C LEU A 118 3.23 2.52 -15.32
N ILE A 119 2.26 2.86 -14.49
CA ILE A 119 1.43 4.07 -14.64
C ILE A 119 1.88 5.17 -13.70
N ARG A 120 2.26 4.83 -12.46
CA ARG A 120 2.68 5.76 -11.41
C ARG A 120 3.84 5.17 -10.62
N ASP A 121 4.89 5.96 -10.39
CA ASP A 121 5.95 5.67 -9.41
C ASP A 121 6.21 6.95 -8.63
N HIS A 122 5.90 6.92 -7.33
CA HIS A 122 6.10 8.08 -6.47
C HIS A 122 6.78 7.65 -5.17
N GLY A 123 7.80 8.38 -4.78
CA GLY A 123 8.59 8.02 -3.62
C GLY A 123 9.58 9.10 -3.23
N GLY A 124 10.00 9.02 -1.98
CA GLY A 124 10.81 10.04 -1.34
C GLY A 124 11.22 9.63 0.06
N ASN A 125 11.95 10.51 0.72
CA ASN A 125 12.36 10.38 2.11
C ASN A 125 12.54 11.76 2.74
N MET A 126 12.76 11.80 4.05
CA MET A 126 12.94 13.06 4.80
C MET A 126 14.17 13.85 4.35
N ASP A 127 15.23 13.18 3.91
CA ASP A 127 16.53 13.80 3.62
C ASP A 127 16.57 14.44 2.21
N GLU A 128 15.89 13.84 1.24
CA GLU A 128 15.96 14.17 -0.19
C GLU A 128 14.63 14.69 -0.75
N GLY A 129 13.56 14.67 0.05
CA GLY A 129 12.21 14.96 -0.43
C GLY A 129 11.73 13.92 -1.45
N VAL A 130 11.15 14.37 -2.57
CA VAL A 130 10.70 13.47 -3.65
C VAL A 130 11.89 13.04 -4.51
N THR A 131 12.18 11.74 -4.52
CA THR A 131 13.27 11.14 -5.31
C THR A 131 12.79 10.48 -6.60
N VAL A 132 11.51 10.14 -6.68
CA VAL A 132 10.87 9.63 -7.90
C VAL A 132 9.46 10.20 -8.04
N ASP A 133 9.17 10.73 -9.23
CA ASP A 133 7.86 11.25 -9.61
C ASP A 133 7.60 10.95 -11.08
N PHE A 134 7.09 9.76 -11.35
CA PHE A 134 6.77 9.29 -12.69
C PHE A 134 5.26 9.08 -12.84
N GLY A 135 4.74 9.51 -14.00
CA GLY A 135 3.33 9.41 -14.34
C GLY A 135 2.46 10.50 -13.69
N PRO A 136 1.25 10.73 -14.20
CA PRO A 136 0.31 11.67 -13.60
C PRO A 136 -0.19 11.16 -12.24
N PRO A 137 -0.60 12.04 -11.31
CA PRO A 137 -1.28 11.62 -10.08
C PRO A 137 -2.48 10.73 -10.39
N LEU A 138 -2.63 9.65 -9.63
CA LEU A 138 -3.81 8.80 -9.68
C LEU A 138 -5.04 9.54 -9.12
N PRO A 139 -6.27 9.15 -9.49
CA PRO A 139 -7.50 9.75 -8.96
C PRO A 139 -7.55 9.80 -7.42
N GLU A 140 -6.96 8.82 -6.74
CA GLU A 140 -6.88 8.73 -5.29
C GLU A 140 -5.91 9.76 -4.67
N GLU A 141 -4.91 10.20 -5.43
CA GLU A 141 -3.93 11.22 -5.04
C GLU A 141 -4.45 12.65 -5.28
N GLU A 142 -5.25 12.86 -6.33
CA GLU A 142 -5.68 14.19 -6.78
C GLU A 142 -6.27 15.09 -5.68
N PRO A 143 -7.11 14.61 -4.74
CA PRO A 143 -7.64 15.47 -3.68
C PRO A 143 -6.53 16.03 -2.78
N ALA A 144 -5.51 15.22 -2.47
CA ALA A 144 -4.38 15.66 -1.66
C ALA A 144 -3.52 16.67 -2.40
N PHE A 145 -3.20 16.42 -3.67
CA PHE A 145 -2.42 17.36 -4.47
C PHE A 145 -3.15 18.70 -4.70
N ARG A 146 -4.48 18.67 -4.89
CA ARG A 146 -5.30 19.89 -4.95
C ARG A 146 -5.31 20.66 -3.64
N ASN A 147 -5.22 19.96 -2.51
CA ASN A 147 -5.13 20.56 -1.18
C ASN A 147 -3.67 20.68 -0.70
N SER A 148 -2.74 20.93 -1.61
CA SER A 148 -1.33 21.16 -1.31
C SER A 148 -0.83 22.44 -1.98
N ARG A 149 0.27 23.01 -1.48
CA ARG A 149 0.92 24.19 -2.07
C ARG A 149 2.43 24.00 -2.06
N VAL A 150 3.11 24.64 -3.00
CA VAL A 150 4.57 24.74 -2.96
C VAL A 150 4.93 26.00 -2.16
N ILE A 151 5.65 25.84 -1.06
CA ILE A 151 6.14 26.90 -0.18
C ILE A 151 7.65 26.69 -0.05
N ASP A 152 8.44 27.71 -0.39
CA ASP A 152 9.91 27.66 -0.35
C ASP A 152 10.54 26.48 -1.10
N GLY A 153 9.89 26.05 -2.19
CA GLY A 153 10.35 24.92 -3.03
C GLY A 153 9.90 23.55 -2.54
N GLU A 154 9.23 23.45 -1.39
CA GLU A 154 8.69 22.22 -0.84
C GLU A 154 7.17 22.15 -1.00
N ARG A 155 6.64 20.96 -1.31
CA ARG A 155 5.20 20.74 -1.33
C ARG A 155 4.68 20.43 0.08
N ILE A 156 3.82 21.31 0.57
CA ILE A 156 3.12 21.17 1.85
C ILE A 156 1.67 20.74 1.60
N PHE A 157 1.25 19.65 2.23
CA PHE A 157 -0.10 19.12 2.21
C PHE A 157 -0.88 19.64 3.41
N PHE A 158 -2.13 20.02 3.17
CA PHE A 158 -3.01 20.52 4.20
C PHE A 158 -4.11 19.49 4.44
N GLU A 159 -4.34 19.07 5.68
CA GLU A 159 -5.49 18.23 6.03
C GLU A 159 -6.24 18.78 7.25
N ALA A 160 -7.55 18.57 7.28
CA ALA A 160 -8.34 18.90 8.47
C ALA A 160 -8.02 17.90 9.58
N ARG A 161 -7.75 18.41 10.78
CA ARG A 161 -7.43 17.58 11.94
C ARG A 161 -8.55 16.59 12.25
N VAL A 162 -8.17 15.36 12.56
CA VAL A 162 -9.08 14.27 12.92
C VAL A 162 -9.88 14.64 14.18
N GLY A 163 -11.21 14.53 14.11
CA GLY A 163 -12.11 14.84 15.24
C GLY A 163 -13.04 16.04 15.05
N GLY A 164 -13.11 16.60 13.84
CA GLY A 164 -14.08 17.67 13.51
C GLY A 164 -13.66 19.07 13.95
N SER A 165 -12.43 19.24 14.43
CA SER A 165 -11.83 20.57 14.60
C SER A 165 -11.58 21.23 13.24
N ARG A 166 -11.75 22.55 13.16
CA ARG A 166 -11.43 23.36 11.97
C ARG A 166 -9.93 23.64 11.80
N GLU A 167 -9.11 23.07 12.67
CA GLU A 167 -7.65 23.21 12.61
C GLU A 167 -7.12 22.44 11.39
N ILE A 168 -6.28 23.11 10.61
CA ILE A 168 -5.59 22.54 9.46
C ILE A 168 -4.20 22.14 9.93
N GLU A 169 -3.84 20.88 9.71
CA GLU A 169 -2.50 20.37 9.92
C GLU A 169 -1.71 20.41 8.61
N GLU A 170 -0.43 20.71 8.73
CA GLU A 170 0.51 20.83 7.61
C GLU A 170 1.46 19.62 7.63
N TYR A 171 1.63 19.01 6.47
CA TYR A 171 2.46 17.84 6.30
C TYR A 171 3.42 18.04 5.14
N THR A 172 4.70 17.76 5.39
CA THR A 172 5.71 17.59 4.35
C THR A 172 5.48 16.28 3.59
N ILE A 173 6.08 16.15 2.41
CA ILE A 173 5.86 14.97 1.57
C ILE A 173 6.33 13.66 2.21
N ASP A 174 7.41 13.69 2.99
CA ASP A 174 7.91 12.52 3.72
C ASP A 174 6.92 12.08 4.81
N ALA A 175 6.28 13.02 5.50
CA ALA A 175 5.25 12.75 6.50
C ALA A 175 3.92 12.29 5.88
N TYR A 176 3.61 12.73 4.66
CA TYR A 176 2.33 12.48 4.00
C TYR A 176 2.36 11.35 2.96
N GLY A 177 3.54 10.93 2.53
CA GLY A 177 3.72 9.99 1.43
C GLY A 177 3.14 8.60 1.71
N GLU A 178 3.20 8.13 2.95
CA GLU A 178 2.52 6.90 3.37
C GLU A 178 0.99 7.03 3.24
N THR A 179 0.43 8.19 3.59
CA THR A 179 -1.00 8.48 3.43
C THR A 179 -1.44 8.41 1.97
N LEU A 180 -0.63 8.89 1.02
CA LEU A 180 -0.91 8.75 -0.42
C LEU A 180 -0.97 7.28 -0.84
N GLY A 181 0.03 6.48 -0.43
CA GLY A 181 0.04 5.04 -0.69
C GLY A 181 -1.20 4.34 -0.11
N LEU A 182 -1.56 4.66 1.13
CA LEU A 182 -2.77 4.14 1.77
C LEU A 182 -4.06 4.54 1.04
N LYS A 183 -4.18 5.78 0.56
CA LYS A 183 -5.34 6.21 -0.25
C LYS A 183 -5.49 5.37 -1.51
N ILE A 184 -4.38 5.03 -2.19
CA ILE A 184 -4.42 4.14 -3.37
C ILE A 184 -4.86 2.73 -2.97
N THR A 185 -4.39 2.20 -1.83
CA THR A 185 -4.80 0.85 -1.38
C THR A 185 -6.31 0.73 -1.15
N GLN A 186 -6.98 1.82 -0.78
CA GLN A 186 -8.44 1.84 -0.57
C GLN A 186 -9.23 1.46 -1.82
N ARG A 187 -8.65 1.61 -3.03
CA ARG A 187 -9.25 1.10 -4.27
C ARG A 187 -9.51 -0.41 -4.19
N PHE A 188 -8.62 -1.17 -3.52
CA PHE A 188 -8.71 -2.62 -3.38
C PHE A 188 -9.44 -3.04 -2.11
N ILE A 189 -9.11 -2.40 -0.98
CA ILE A 189 -9.64 -2.77 0.35
C ILE A 189 -10.96 -2.09 0.72
N GLY A 190 -11.34 -1.06 -0.04
CA GLY A 190 -12.49 -0.22 0.22
C GLY A 190 -12.18 0.90 1.21
N LYS A 191 -13.13 1.83 1.34
CA LYS A 191 -13.11 2.83 2.41
C LYS A 191 -13.53 2.14 3.71
N ARG A 192 -12.70 2.20 4.75
CA ARG A 192 -13.12 1.80 6.10
C ARG A 192 -14.35 2.61 6.51
N ASP A 193 -15.44 1.94 6.90
CA ASP A 193 -16.50 2.61 7.67
C ASP A 193 -15.91 2.97 9.05
N PRO A 194 -15.89 4.25 9.44
CA PRO A 194 -15.41 4.67 10.76
C PRO A 194 -16.14 3.99 11.92
N ARG A 195 -17.33 3.42 11.71
CA ARG A 195 -18.11 2.72 12.74
C ARG A 195 -17.64 1.30 13.02
N HIS A 196 -16.75 0.74 12.20
CA HIS A 196 -16.11 -0.56 12.45
C HIS A 196 -14.76 -0.44 13.21
N LEU A 197 -14.50 0.70 13.86
CA LEU A 197 -13.32 0.95 14.70
C LEU A 197 -13.23 0.13 16.01
N SER A 198 -14.17 -0.79 16.27
CA SER A 198 -14.25 -1.52 17.55
C SER A 198 -13.57 -2.89 17.58
N VAL A 199 -12.58 -3.17 16.72
CA VAL A 199 -11.64 -4.29 16.94
C VAL A 199 -10.21 -3.91 16.53
N VAL A 200 -9.75 -2.73 16.98
CA VAL A 200 -8.35 -2.53 17.35
C VAL A 200 -8.39 -2.21 18.83
N PRO A 201 -7.75 -3.01 19.71
CA PRO A 201 -7.69 -2.65 21.11
C PRO A 201 -7.00 -1.28 21.21
N ALA A 202 -7.58 -0.38 22.02
CA ALA A 202 -7.04 0.95 22.31
C ALA A 202 -5.59 0.94 22.85
N SER A 203 -5.02 -0.24 23.14
CA SER A 203 -3.62 -0.43 23.52
C SER A 203 -2.60 -0.13 22.42
N LEU A 204 -3.02 0.07 21.17
CA LEU A 204 -2.11 0.47 20.07
C LEU A 204 -1.94 1.99 19.92
N ASN A 205 -2.67 2.82 20.68
CA ASN A 205 -2.61 4.28 20.59
C ASN A 205 -1.81 4.98 21.70
N ALA A 206 -1.21 4.27 22.66
CA ALA A 206 -0.66 4.91 23.86
C ALA A 206 0.73 4.46 24.35
N GLU A 207 1.39 3.45 23.78
CA GLU A 207 2.67 2.94 24.33
C GLU A 207 3.84 2.89 23.33
N MET A 208 3.97 3.86 22.43
CA MET A 208 5.23 4.06 21.68
C MET A 208 5.81 5.48 21.78
N PHE A 209 5.38 6.25 22.77
CA PHE A 209 6.15 7.39 23.28
C PHE A 209 6.72 6.99 24.64
N PHE A 210 7.85 6.26 24.66
CA PHE A 210 8.98 6.37 25.59
C PHE A 210 10.07 5.37 25.18
#